data_AF-A0A7U9RBB6-F1
#
_entry.id   AF-A0A7U9RBB6-F1
#
_cell.length_a   1.000
_cell.length_b   1.000
_cell.length_c   1.000
_cell.angle_alpha   90.00
_cell.angle_beta   90.00
_cell.angle_gamma   90.00
#
_symmetry.space_group_name_H-M   'P 1'
#
loop_
_entity.id
_entity.type
_entity.pdbx_description
1 polymer ?
#
loop_
_entity_poly.entity_id
_entity_poly.type
_entity_poly.pdbx_seq_one_letter_code
_entity_poly.pdbx_strand_id
1 'polypeptide(L)'
;MTEWYNGYYLEGVGNIYNPKSVVEALSEGSCKDYWSKTGGFTELEEYITMDFKGLKDTITNLLTGEQVPLNVLGFSNDLESFQDKDEVLTALIHLGYLTYKEGNVKISNRELREEFSSTIKRLNWGTVSRHYHRVEI
;
A
#
# COMPACT_ATOMS: atom_id res chain seq x y z
N MET A 1 -15.14 8.20 -5.86
CA MET A 1 -14.68 7.00 -6.60
C MET A 1 -13.23 7.10 -7.04
N THR A 2 -12.79 8.13 -7.79
CA THR A 2 -11.40 8.21 -8.28
C THR A 2 -10.36 8.15 -7.16
N GLU A 3 -10.45 9.03 -6.16
CA GLU A 3 -9.55 9.01 -4.99
C GLU A 3 -9.55 7.66 -4.24
N TRP A 4 -10.73 7.06 -4.15
CA TRP A 4 -10.96 5.83 -3.39
C TRP A 4 -10.42 4.59 -4.09
N TYR A 5 -10.60 4.46 -5.41
CA TYR A 5 -10.45 3.19 -6.10
C TYR A 5 -9.49 3.22 -7.29
N ASN A 6 -9.10 4.41 -7.79
CA ASN A 6 -8.25 4.57 -8.98
C ASN A 6 -6.75 4.62 -8.62
N GLY A 7 -6.18 3.47 -8.27
CA GLY A 7 -4.84 3.44 -7.70
C GLY A 7 -3.77 2.75 -8.53
N TYR A 8 -4.17 1.71 -9.25
CA TYR A 8 -3.27 0.83 -9.99
C TYR A 8 -2.87 1.46 -11.32
N TYR A 9 -1.78 0.97 -11.92
CA TYR A 9 -1.28 1.46 -13.19
C TYR A 9 -0.89 0.29 -14.09
N LEU A 10 -1.29 0.37 -15.36
CA LEU A 10 -0.87 -0.54 -16.41
C LEU A 10 -0.33 0.28 -17.58
N GLU A 11 0.88 -0.03 -18.02
CA GLU A 11 1.50 0.64 -19.15
C GLU A 11 0.64 0.49 -20.42
N GLY A 12 0.51 1.56 -21.19
CA GLY A 12 -0.35 1.61 -22.38
C GLY A 12 -1.85 1.75 -22.10
N VAL A 13 -2.32 1.52 -20.87
CA VAL A 13 -3.73 1.68 -20.47
C VAL A 13 -3.92 2.91 -19.56
N GLY A 14 -3.01 3.12 -18.62
CA GLY A 14 -3.11 4.20 -17.63
C GLY A 14 -3.58 3.67 -16.26
N ASN A 15 -4.28 4.53 -15.52
CA ASN A 15 -4.73 4.16 -14.17
C ASN A 15 -5.91 3.18 -14.24
N ILE A 16 -5.89 2.19 -13.34
CA ILE A 16 -6.89 1.14 -13.23
C ILE A 16 -7.58 1.22 -11.87
N TYR A 17 -8.89 1.11 -11.90
CA TYR A 17 -9.73 1.04 -10.71
C TYR A 17 -9.70 -0.36 -10.10
N ASN A 18 -9.84 -0.47 -8.78
CA ASN A 18 -10.21 -1.74 -8.15
C ASN A 18 -11.65 -2.11 -8.58
N PRO A 19 -11.85 -3.12 -9.44
CA PRO A 19 -13.16 -3.42 -10.01
C PRO A 19 -14.14 -3.88 -8.93
N LYS A 20 -13.67 -4.63 -7.93
CA LYS A 20 -14.51 -5.05 -6.81
C LYS A 20 -15.00 -3.85 -6.03
N SER A 21 -14.10 -2.98 -5.58
CA SER A 21 -14.50 -1.81 -4.79
C SER A 21 -15.44 -0.87 -5.55
N VAL A 22 -15.30 -0.76 -6.87
CA VAL A 22 -16.28 -0.01 -7.71
C VAL A 22 -17.65 -0.67 -7.70
N VAL A 23 -17.73 -1.99 -7.87
CA VAL A 23 -19.00 -2.72 -7.83
C VAL A 23 -19.68 -2.58 -6.46
N GLU A 24 -18.94 -2.76 -5.37
CA GLU A 24 -19.46 -2.59 -4.01
C GLU A 24 -19.95 -1.15 -3.77
N ALA A 25 -19.16 -0.15 -4.19
CA ALA A 25 -19.54 1.25 -4.04
C ALA A 25 -20.81 1.63 -4.80
N LEU A 26 -21.01 1.06 -6.00
CA LEU A 26 -22.23 1.26 -6.78
C LEU A 26 -23.43 0.54 -6.16
N SER A 27 -23.22 -0.66 -5.62
CA SER A 27 -24.24 -1.44 -4.92
C SER A 27 -24.74 -0.74 -3.65
N GLU A 28 -23.82 -0.22 -2.85
CA GLU A 28 -24.14 0.44 -1.58
C GLU A 28 -24.40 1.95 -1.71
N GLY A 29 -24.12 2.55 -2.86
CA GLY A 29 -24.29 3.98 -3.10
C GLY A 29 -23.30 4.88 -2.33
N SER A 30 -22.17 4.35 -1.86
CA SER A 30 -21.18 5.12 -1.09
C SER A 30 -19.74 4.64 -1.34
N CYS A 31 -18.78 5.58 -1.28
CA CYS A 31 -17.36 5.24 -1.32
C CYS A 31 -16.82 5.06 0.11
N LYS A 32 -16.28 3.89 0.41
CA LYS A 32 -15.59 3.53 1.65
C LYS A 32 -14.61 2.38 1.40
N ASP A 33 -13.98 1.86 2.45
CA ASP A 33 -13.13 0.69 2.39
C ASP A 33 -13.93 -0.57 2.00
N TYR A 34 -13.66 -1.10 0.81
CA TYR A 34 -14.15 -2.38 0.32
C TYR A 34 -13.00 -3.37 0.06
N TRP A 35 -11.79 -3.05 0.55
CA TRP A 35 -10.63 -3.91 0.39
C TRP A 35 -10.88 -5.24 1.09
N SER A 36 -11.13 -6.27 0.28
CA SER A 36 -11.26 -7.61 0.81
C SER A 36 -9.89 -8.15 1.14
N LYS A 37 -9.65 -8.27 2.45
CA LYS A 37 -8.51 -8.94 3.06
C LYS A 37 -8.58 -10.43 2.74
N THR A 38 -8.31 -10.77 1.49
CA THR A 38 -8.28 -12.16 1.01
C THR A 38 -6.97 -12.87 1.38
N GLY A 39 -5.99 -12.12 1.90
CA GLY A 39 -4.92 -12.62 2.77
C GLY A 39 -5.35 -12.58 4.24
N GLY A 40 -4.65 -13.30 5.10
CA GLY A 40 -4.84 -13.20 6.54
C GLY A 40 -4.76 -11.75 7.03
N PHE A 41 -5.24 -11.46 8.22
CA PHE A 41 -5.04 -10.14 8.85
C PHE A 41 -3.54 -9.82 9.07
N THR A 42 -2.64 -10.78 8.77
CA THR A 42 -1.26 -10.82 9.19
C THR A 42 -0.28 -10.30 8.14
N GLU A 43 -0.49 -10.45 6.82
CA GLU A 43 0.63 -10.24 5.89
C GLU A 43 1.10 -8.78 5.82
N LEU A 44 0.18 -7.80 5.78
CA LEU A 44 0.59 -6.40 5.79
C LEU A 44 1.34 -6.03 7.06
N GLU A 45 0.79 -6.42 8.22
CA GLU A 45 1.38 -6.12 9.53
C GLU A 45 2.76 -6.78 9.68
N GLU A 46 2.86 -8.05 9.31
CA GLU A 46 4.09 -8.84 9.32
C GLU A 46 5.15 -8.22 8.43
N TYR A 47 4.80 -7.89 7.18
CA TYR A 47 5.77 -7.43 6.19
C TYR A 47 6.30 -6.03 6.53
N ILE A 48 5.44 -5.09 6.93
CA ILE A 48 5.90 -3.72 7.22
C ILE A 48 6.70 -3.63 8.53
N THR A 49 6.63 -4.64 9.41
CA THR A 49 7.34 -4.65 10.70
C THR A 49 8.69 -5.37 10.67
N MET A 50 9.08 -5.94 9.53
CA MET A 50 10.38 -6.60 9.38
C MET A 50 11.55 -5.65 9.62
N ASP A 51 12.63 -6.17 10.21
CA ASP A 51 13.81 -5.39 10.57
C ASP A 51 14.78 -5.25 9.38
N PHE A 52 14.30 -4.66 8.29
CA PHE A 52 15.13 -4.29 7.15
C PHE A 52 15.49 -2.81 7.17
N LYS A 53 16.77 -2.51 6.94
CA LYS A 53 17.30 -1.14 6.92
C LYS A 53 16.47 -0.25 5.99
N GLY A 54 15.88 0.81 6.55
CA GLY A 54 15.14 1.83 5.80
C GLY A 54 13.71 1.43 5.40
N LEU A 55 13.23 0.24 5.73
CA LEU A 55 11.86 -0.19 5.43
C LEU A 55 10.84 0.72 6.13
N LYS A 56 10.96 0.89 7.45
CA LYS A 56 10.05 1.72 8.25
C LYS A 56 9.94 3.16 7.76
N ASP A 57 11.08 3.77 7.42
CA ASP A 57 11.11 5.13 6.87
C ASP A 57 10.46 5.18 5.49
N THR A 58 10.70 4.16 4.65
CA THR A 58 10.06 4.03 3.34
C THR A 58 8.53 3.93 3.46
N ILE A 59 8.02 3.08 4.36
CA ILE A 59 6.57 2.97 4.61
C ILE A 59 5.98 4.31 5.10
N THR A 60 6.72 5.05 5.94
CA THR A 60 6.29 6.37 6.41
C THR A 60 6.19 7.37 5.26
N ASN A 61 7.18 7.41 4.35
CA ASN A 61 7.14 8.28 3.16
C ASN A 61 6.01 7.88 2.21
N LEU A 62 5.80 6.59 1.97
CA LEU A 62 4.70 6.11 1.13
C LEU A 62 3.34 6.55 1.67
N LEU A 63 3.17 6.52 2.98
CA LEU A 63 1.97 7.00 3.63
C LEU A 63 1.77 8.51 3.48
N THR A 64 2.81 9.35 3.37
CA THR A 64 2.64 10.81 3.12
C THR A 64 2.18 11.09 1.69
N GLY A 65 2.14 10.06 0.83
CA GLY A 65 1.80 10.16 -0.57
C GLY A 65 3.01 10.36 -1.49
N GLU A 66 4.22 10.28 -0.94
CA GLU A 66 5.43 10.28 -1.75
C GLU A 66 5.53 8.99 -2.57
N GLN A 67 6.17 9.11 -3.74
CA GLN A 67 6.59 7.98 -4.56
C GLN A 67 8.04 7.69 -4.22
N VAL A 68 8.37 6.43 -3.95
CA VAL A 68 9.71 6.03 -3.54
C VAL A 68 10.35 5.18 -4.63
N PRO A 69 11.62 5.44 -5.02
CA PRO A 69 12.34 4.58 -5.94
C PRO A 69 12.45 3.16 -5.41
N LEU A 70 12.20 2.17 -6.28
CA LEU A 70 12.20 0.76 -5.92
C LEU A 70 12.89 -0.05 -7.03
N ASN A 71 13.85 -0.89 -6.65
CA ASN A 71 14.37 -1.90 -7.55
C ASN A 71 13.60 -3.22 -7.35
N VAL A 72 12.70 -3.54 -8.28
CA VAL A 72 11.95 -4.81 -8.26
C VAL A 72 12.77 -5.99 -8.81
N LEU A 73 13.94 -5.73 -9.40
CA LEU A 73 14.81 -6.77 -9.92
C LEU A 73 15.49 -7.49 -8.76
N GLY A 74 15.41 -8.82 -8.77
CA GLY A 74 16.00 -9.66 -7.73
C GLY A 74 14.99 -10.28 -6.78
N PHE A 75 13.70 -9.90 -6.86
CA PHE A 75 12.65 -10.55 -6.09
C PHE A 75 12.60 -12.06 -6.37
N SER A 76 12.86 -12.84 -5.32
CA SER A 76 12.99 -14.30 -5.38
C SER A 76 11.67 -15.07 -5.61
N ASN A 77 10.52 -14.39 -5.62
CA ASN A 77 9.18 -15.00 -5.54
C ASN A 77 8.96 -15.84 -4.26
N ASP A 78 9.81 -15.65 -3.25
CA ASP A 78 9.65 -16.20 -1.93
C ASP A 78 8.90 -15.18 -1.04
N LEU A 79 7.76 -15.60 -0.50
CA LEU A 79 6.93 -14.80 0.41
C LEU A 79 7.16 -15.15 1.88
N GLU A 80 8.07 -16.09 2.15
CA GLU A 80 8.46 -16.54 3.48
C GLU A 80 9.82 -15.96 3.90
N SER A 81 10.76 -15.75 2.96
CA SER A 81 12.14 -15.35 3.27
C SER A 81 12.66 -14.16 2.44
N PHE A 82 12.31 -12.94 2.85
CA PHE A 82 12.82 -11.71 2.23
C PHE A 82 14.30 -11.44 2.57
N GLN A 83 15.03 -10.83 1.63
CA GLN A 83 16.44 -10.47 1.78
C GLN A 83 16.65 -8.99 2.14
N ASP A 84 15.76 -8.12 1.68
CA ASP A 84 15.85 -6.68 1.91
C ASP A 84 14.48 -5.98 1.83
N LYS A 85 14.48 -4.66 2.03
CA LYS A 85 13.27 -3.84 1.96
C LYS A 85 12.63 -3.84 0.56
N ASP A 86 13.42 -4.01 -0.50
CA ASP A 86 12.94 -3.92 -1.87
C ASP A 86 12.16 -5.19 -2.22
N GLU A 87 12.58 -6.36 -1.74
CA GLU A 87 11.79 -7.59 -1.85
C GLU A 87 10.47 -7.51 -1.07
N VAL A 88 10.47 -6.95 0.15
CA VAL A 88 9.24 -6.71 0.92
C VAL A 88 8.26 -5.81 0.16
N LEU A 89 8.74 -4.69 -0.39
CA LEU A 89 7.91 -3.77 -1.15
C LEU A 89 7.42 -4.40 -2.46
N THR A 90 8.21 -5.27 -3.09
CA THR A 90 7.80 -6.03 -4.29
C THR A 90 6.70 -7.04 -3.97
N ALA A 91 6.78 -7.74 -2.84
CA ALA A 91 5.69 -8.60 -2.37
C ALA A 91 4.40 -7.81 -2.12
N LEU A 92 4.49 -6.62 -1.52
CA LEU A 92 3.34 -5.74 -1.31
C LEU A 92 2.73 -5.22 -2.63
N ILE A 93 3.51 -5.11 -3.71
CA ILE A 93 2.98 -4.85 -5.06
C ILE A 93 2.17 -6.06 -5.55
N HIS A 94 2.70 -7.28 -5.40
CA HIS A 94 2.01 -8.50 -5.85
C HIS A 94 0.71 -8.77 -5.07
N LEU A 95 0.68 -8.44 -3.78
CA LEU A 95 -0.51 -8.51 -2.93
C LEU A 95 -1.52 -7.38 -3.19
N GLY A 96 -1.17 -6.41 -4.04
CA GLY A 96 -2.03 -5.29 -4.41
C GLY A 96 -2.01 -4.11 -3.45
N TYR A 97 -1.22 -4.15 -2.37
CA TYR A 97 -1.08 -3.04 -1.42
C TYR A 97 -0.44 -1.79 -2.03
N LEU A 98 0.48 -2.00 -2.98
CA LEU A 98 1.27 -0.95 -3.61
C LEU A 98 1.13 -0.99 -5.14
N THR A 99 1.36 0.15 -5.77
CA THR A 99 1.42 0.29 -7.22
C THR A 99 2.83 0.68 -7.64
N TYR A 100 3.39 -0.06 -8.59
CA TYR A 100 4.66 0.24 -9.24
C TYR A 100 4.43 0.99 -10.56
N LYS A 101 5.20 2.05 -10.78
CA LYS A 101 5.20 2.81 -12.02
C LYS A 101 6.56 3.48 -12.21
N GLU A 102 7.16 3.30 -13.39
CA GLU A 102 8.37 4.05 -13.81
C GLU A 102 9.50 4.03 -12.75
N GLY A 103 9.82 2.86 -12.19
CA GLY A 103 10.89 2.76 -11.18
C GLY A 103 10.50 3.17 -9.77
N ASN A 104 9.25 3.57 -9.54
CA ASN A 104 8.79 4.07 -8.25
C ASN A 104 7.59 3.26 -7.74
N VAL A 105 7.43 3.25 -6.42
CA VAL A 105 6.31 2.63 -5.73
C VAL A 105 5.52 3.67 -4.94
N LYS A 106 4.19 3.48 -4.87
CA LYS A 106 3.26 4.28 -4.05
C LYS A 106 2.17 3.40 -3.46
N ILE A 107 1.51 3.86 -2.40
CA ILE A 107 0.22 3.28 -1.98
C ILE A 107 -0.80 3.54 -3.07
N SER A 108 -1.51 2.49 -3.51
CA SER A 108 -2.33 2.52 -4.71
C SER A 108 -3.42 3.58 -4.62
N ASN A 109 -4.28 3.50 -3.60
CA ASN A 109 -5.46 4.37 -3.46
C ASN A 109 -5.74 4.71 -1.99
N ARG A 110 -6.83 5.43 -1.73
CA ARG A 110 -7.23 5.80 -0.36
C ARG A 110 -7.62 4.61 0.51
N GLU A 111 -8.28 3.58 -0.01
CA GLU A 111 -8.62 2.38 0.79
C GLU A 111 -7.36 1.78 1.42
N LEU A 112 -6.32 1.59 0.61
CA LEU A 112 -5.08 1.01 1.08
C LEU A 112 -4.34 1.95 2.04
N ARG A 113 -4.40 3.27 1.81
CA ARG A 113 -3.84 4.24 2.76
C ARG A 113 -4.52 4.16 4.13
N GLU A 114 -5.83 3.96 4.18
CA GLU A 114 -6.58 3.75 5.42
C GLU A 114 -6.16 2.43 6.08
N GLU A 115 -5.93 1.35 5.32
CA GLU A 115 -5.47 0.06 5.85
C GLU A 115 -4.03 0.13 6.42
N PHE A 116 -3.10 0.77 5.72
CA PHE A 116 -1.74 1.03 6.25
C PHE A 116 -1.82 1.88 7.53
N SER A 117 -2.62 2.95 7.51
CA SER A 117 -2.76 3.86 8.65
C SER A 117 -3.35 3.17 9.88
N SER A 118 -4.39 2.34 9.67
CA SER A 118 -5.01 1.48 10.68
C SER A 118 -4.01 0.51 11.29
N THR A 119 -3.21 -0.15 10.45
CA THR A 119 -2.19 -1.13 10.86
C THR A 119 -1.09 -0.46 11.67
N ILE A 120 -0.53 0.66 11.19
CA ILE A 120 0.51 1.39 11.91
C ILE A 120 0.02 1.93 13.25
N LYS A 121 -1.23 2.41 13.30
CA LYS A 121 -1.85 2.85 14.56
C LYS A 121 -1.97 1.71 15.56
N ARG A 122 -2.38 0.52 15.12
CA ARG A 122 -2.46 -0.69 15.96
C ARG A 122 -1.09 -1.13 16.48
N LEU A 123 -0.06 -1.03 15.64
CA LEU A 123 1.33 -1.32 15.98
C LEU A 123 2.01 -0.25 16.86
N ASN A 124 1.33 0.86 17.16
CA ASN A 124 1.85 1.97 17.95
C ASN A 124 3.20 2.53 17.44
N TRP A 125 3.39 2.72 16.12
CA TRP A 125 4.63 3.33 15.58
C TRP A 125 4.76 4.85 15.87
N GLY A 126 4.40 5.31 17.07
CA GLY A 126 4.69 6.65 17.59
C GLY A 126 4.40 7.80 16.60
N THR A 127 5.38 8.67 16.40
CA THR A 127 5.33 9.99 15.73
C THR A 127 4.76 10.01 14.30
N VAL A 128 4.60 8.86 13.65
CA VAL A 128 3.95 8.73 12.33
C VAL A 128 2.49 9.21 12.38
N SER A 129 1.74 8.88 13.44
CA SER A 129 0.34 9.33 13.61
C SER A 129 0.16 10.85 13.72
N ARG A 130 1.21 11.62 14.06
CA ARG A 130 1.11 13.08 14.24
C ARG A 130 1.30 13.89 12.96
N HIS A 131 1.97 13.34 11.94
CA HIS A 131 2.20 14.06 10.68
C HIS A 131 1.00 13.95 9.72
N TYR A 132 0.17 12.90 9.83
CA TYR A 132 -1.03 12.74 8.99
C TYR A 132 -2.14 13.75 9.26
N HIS A 133 -2.37 14.12 10.53
CA HIS A 133 -3.43 15.07 10.87
C HIS A 133 -3.16 16.53 10.45
N ARG A 134 -2.02 16.82 9.83
CA ARG A 134 -1.67 18.18 9.37
C ARG A 134 -1.78 18.40 7.86
N VAL A 135 -1.97 17.36 7.06
CA VAL A 135 -1.99 17.47 5.59
C VAL A 135 -3.43 17.42 5.03
N GLU A 136 -4.43 17.13 5.87
CA GLU A 136 -5.86 17.21 5.52
C GLU A 136 -6.56 18.39 6.24
N ILE A 137 -6.15 19.62 5.95
CA ILE A 137 -6.95 20.84 6.16
C ILE A 137 -6.86 21.71 4.91
#